data_AF-A0AA43RI13-F1
#
_entry.id   AF-A0AA43RI13-F1
#
_cell.length_a   1.000
_cell.length_b   1.000
_cell.length_c   1.000
_cell.angle_alpha   90.00
_cell.angle_beta   90.00
_cell.angle_gamma   90.00
#
_symmetry.space_group_name_H-M   'P 1'
#
loop_
_entity.id
_entity.type
_entity.pdbx_description
1 polymer ?
#
loop_
_entity_poly.entity_id
_entity_poly.type
_entity_poly.pdbx_seq_one_letter_code
_entity_poly.pdbx_strand_id
1 'polypeptide(L)'
;MAGPTAEELTAYDGEYDIRLQIGDQYFGMSVLRSVSTVNQLCDVKFEIGQTACGQIDIEMEKPTATFARMARIIPYTKRIDCEPEGEWKQRGVYFIDTRETEIDGGDDLLHLTGYDGMLKTSKDYGDLGLTYPAKTLTVVNRIAELSGLEVEEETQKALDDGQTIPKPEYYTGREILGFVAAMYAGSFMMDRFGKLKLINMADMLSDENDITQRLLANQSDQPIEIGGEFIVV
;
A
#
# COMPACT_ATOMS: atom_id res chain seq x y z
N MET A 1 -27.23 -20.01 10.33
CA MET A 1 -26.02 -19.98 11.17
C MET A 1 -25.73 -18.51 11.41
N ALA A 2 -25.40 -18.10 12.64
CA ALA A 2 -24.96 -16.73 12.85
C ALA A 2 -23.60 -16.54 12.16
N GLY A 3 -23.40 -15.40 11.51
CA GLY A 3 -22.06 -15.02 11.03
C GLY A 3 -21.13 -14.73 12.21
N PRO A 4 -19.80 -14.79 12.00
CA PRO A 4 -18.84 -14.41 13.04
C PRO A 4 -19.09 -12.98 13.51
N THR A 5 -18.95 -12.77 14.81
CA THR A 5 -19.11 -11.49 15.48
C THR A 5 -17.92 -10.56 15.23
N ALA A 6 -18.07 -9.26 15.48
CA ALA A 6 -16.99 -8.28 15.27
C ALA A 6 -15.74 -8.57 16.13
N GLU A 7 -15.89 -9.22 17.29
CA GLU A 7 -14.77 -9.67 18.13
C GLU A 7 -14.05 -10.89 17.52
N GLU A 8 -14.77 -11.79 16.84
CA GLU A 8 -14.17 -12.93 16.10
C GLU A 8 -13.46 -12.47 14.80
N LEU A 9 -13.72 -11.25 14.35
CA LEU A 9 -13.09 -10.62 13.17
C LEU A 9 -11.86 -9.75 13.52
N THR A 10 -11.56 -9.49 14.80
CA THR A 10 -10.53 -8.50 15.21
C THR A 10 -9.32 -9.06 15.94
N ALA A 11 -9.20 -10.38 16.09
CA ALA A 11 -7.97 -11.03 16.56
C ALA A 11 -7.84 -12.48 16.04
N TYR A 12 -7.15 -12.67 14.91
CA TYR A 12 -6.66 -14.00 14.52
C TYR A 12 -5.19 -14.13 14.92
N ASP A 13 -4.96 -14.75 16.07
CA ASP A 13 -3.64 -15.08 16.62
C ASP A 13 -3.07 -16.32 15.90
N GLY A 14 -2.65 -16.12 14.65
CA GLY A 14 -2.07 -17.16 13.79
C GLY A 14 -0.55 -17.03 13.69
N GLU A 15 0.14 -18.14 13.41
CA GLU A 15 1.58 -18.11 13.18
C GLU A 15 1.90 -17.78 11.70
N TYR A 16 2.78 -16.80 11.48
CA TYR A 16 3.20 -16.34 10.16
C TYR A 16 4.71 -16.25 10.03
N ASP A 17 5.19 -16.60 8.84
CA ASP A 17 6.56 -16.38 8.38
C ASP A 17 6.59 -15.08 7.54
N ILE A 18 7.54 -14.20 7.83
CA ILE A 18 7.70 -12.89 7.17
C ILE A 18 9.01 -12.89 6.37
N ARG A 19 8.90 -12.45 5.12
CA ARG A 19 10.04 -12.28 4.22
C ARG A 19 9.97 -10.96 3.49
N LEU A 20 11.06 -10.21 3.56
CA LEU A 20 11.22 -8.93 2.89
C LEU A 20 12.09 -9.09 1.64
N GLN A 21 11.63 -8.60 0.50
CA GLN A 21 12.46 -8.43 -0.69
C GLN A 21 12.94 -6.99 -0.79
N ILE A 22 14.25 -6.76 -0.85
CA ILE A 22 14.84 -5.44 -1.12
C ILE A 22 15.67 -5.54 -2.41
N GLY A 23 15.21 -4.87 -3.47
CA GLY A 23 15.74 -5.07 -4.82
C GLY A 23 15.56 -6.52 -5.27
N ASP A 24 16.68 -7.20 -5.52
CA ASP A 24 16.72 -8.60 -5.97
C ASP A 24 17.07 -9.59 -4.83
N GLN A 25 17.13 -9.12 -3.58
CA GLN A 25 17.54 -9.92 -2.42
C GLN A 25 16.39 -10.15 -1.46
N TYR A 26 16.39 -11.31 -0.81
CA TYR A 26 15.37 -11.73 0.15
C TYR A 26 15.97 -11.89 1.55
N PHE A 27 15.25 -11.37 2.55
CA PHE A 27 15.60 -11.42 3.97
C PHE A 27 14.42 -12.03 4.73
N GLY A 28 14.68 -13.06 5.53
CA GLY A 28 13.66 -13.72 6.37
C GLY A 28 13.81 -13.36 7.83
N MET A 29 12.95 -13.92 8.69
CA MET A 29 12.90 -13.63 10.13
C MET A 29 14.19 -13.90 10.91
N SER A 30 15.18 -14.58 10.33
CA SER A 30 16.50 -14.77 10.96
C SER A 30 17.36 -13.50 11.04
N VAL A 31 17.01 -12.44 10.29
CA VAL A 31 17.71 -11.14 10.28
C VAL A 31 16.78 -9.94 10.42
N LEU A 32 15.48 -10.11 10.19
CA LEU A 32 14.47 -9.07 10.43
C LEU A 32 14.18 -8.99 11.93
N ARG A 33 14.19 -7.77 12.49
CA ARG A 33 13.86 -7.50 13.89
C ARG A 33 12.45 -6.94 14.03
N SER A 34 12.10 -6.00 13.18
CA SER A 34 10.72 -5.54 13.02
C SER A 34 10.43 -5.19 11.55
N VAL A 35 9.17 -5.33 11.17
CA VAL A 35 8.62 -4.77 9.93
C VAL A 35 7.24 -4.25 10.31
N SER A 36 6.97 -2.98 10.04
CA SER A 36 5.66 -2.36 10.28
C SER A 36 5.30 -1.44 9.11
N THR A 37 4.01 -1.16 8.96
CA THR A 37 3.47 -0.36 7.87
C THR A 37 2.32 0.49 8.38
N VAL A 38 2.26 1.75 7.95
CA VAL A 38 1.27 2.73 8.42
C VAL A 38 0.77 3.62 7.28
N ASN A 39 -0.27 4.42 7.53
CA ASN A 39 -0.88 5.37 6.60
C ASN A 39 -1.48 4.74 5.33
N GLN A 40 -1.85 3.46 5.38
CA GLN A 40 -2.74 2.87 4.40
C GLN A 40 -4.18 3.37 4.61
N LEU A 41 -5.06 3.20 3.61
CA LEU A 41 -6.44 3.70 3.70
C LEU A 41 -7.27 3.02 4.81
N CYS A 42 -6.81 1.87 5.30
CA CYS A 42 -7.39 1.15 6.44
C CYS A 42 -6.93 1.70 7.81
N ASP A 43 -5.77 2.35 7.88
CA ASP A 43 -5.18 2.88 9.11
C ASP A 43 -5.67 4.31 9.40
N VAL A 44 -6.02 5.04 8.33
CA VAL A 44 -6.65 6.36 8.42
C VAL A 44 -8.16 6.22 8.46
N LYS A 45 -8.82 7.13 9.18
CA LYS A 45 -10.27 7.27 9.09
C LYS A 45 -10.65 7.54 7.63
N PHE A 46 -11.45 6.66 7.01
CA PHE A 46 -11.88 6.85 5.64
C PHE A 46 -12.64 8.18 5.49
N GLU A 47 -12.15 9.01 4.59
CA GLU A 47 -12.76 10.27 4.18
C GLU A 47 -12.76 10.33 2.65
N ILE A 48 -13.69 11.09 2.07
CA ILE A 48 -13.86 11.22 0.62
C ILE A 48 -12.85 12.24 0.08
N GLY A 49 -12.25 11.95 -1.08
CA GLY A 49 -11.31 12.83 -1.76
C GLY A 49 -9.87 12.75 -1.25
N GLN A 50 -9.55 11.76 -0.41
CA GLN A 50 -8.20 11.57 0.12
C GLN A 50 -7.31 10.78 -0.84
N THR A 51 -6.00 10.92 -0.60
CA THR A 51 -4.94 10.14 -1.25
C THR A 51 -4.03 9.56 -0.17
N ALA A 52 -4.22 8.29 0.17
CA ALA A 52 -3.41 7.59 1.15
C ALA A 52 -2.04 7.22 0.57
N CYS A 53 -0.99 7.42 1.36
CA CYS A 53 0.39 7.13 0.98
C CYS A 53 0.98 6.26 2.09
N GLY A 54 1.06 4.96 1.83
CA GLY A 54 1.60 3.99 2.76
C GLY A 54 3.08 4.25 3.04
N GLN A 55 3.47 4.09 4.29
CA GLN A 55 4.84 4.05 4.78
C GLN A 55 5.15 2.63 5.25
N ILE A 56 6.41 2.21 5.10
CA ILE A 56 6.97 1.00 5.68
C ILE A 56 8.21 1.36 6.49
N ASP A 57 8.32 0.80 7.69
CA ASP A 57 9.47 0.92 8.56
C ASP A 57 9.99 -0.48 8.88
N ILE A 58 11.30 -0.67 8.76
CA ILE A 58 11.97 -1.96 8.92
C ILE A 58 13.21 -1.78 9.78
N GLU A 59 13.34 -2.62 10.81
CA GLU A 59 14.58 -2.85 11.53
C GLU A 59 15.12 -4.23 11.17
N MET A 60 16.41 -4.32 10.81
CA MET A 60 17.06 -5.58 10.53
C MET A 60 18.54 -5.56 10.90
N GLU A 61 19.12 -6.73 11.12
CA GLU A 61 20.57 -6.90 11.14
C GLU A 61 21.16 -6.41 9.82
N LYS A 62 22.18 -5.55 9.89
CA LYS A 62 22.75 -4.87 8.74
C LYS A 62 23.36 -5.87 7.76
N PRO A 63 22.79 -6.03 6.56
CA PRO A 63 23.29 -7.00 5.60
C PRO A 63 24.62 -6.54 5.02
N THR A 64 25.46 -7.49 4.60
CA THR A 64 26.68 -7.19 3.82
C THR A 64 26.37 -6.55 2.45
N ALA A 65 25.12 -6.66 2.00
CA ALA A 65 24.63 -6.08 0.77
C ALA A 65 24.39 -4.57 0.88
N THR A 66 24.70 -3.85 -0.21
CA THR A 66 24.36 -2.43 -0.35
C THR A 66 23.15 -2.25 -1.27
N PHE A 67 22.17 -1.45 -0.86
CA PHE A 67 20.96 -1.18 -1.63
C PHE A 67 21.08 0.10 -2.47
N ALA A 68 20.64 0.05 -3.74
CA ALA A 68 20.55 1.23 -4.59
C ALA A 68 19.61 2.30 -4.01
N ARG A 69 19.84 3.59 -4.29
CA ARG A 69 18.88 4.67 -3.92
C ARG A 69 17.49 4.35 -4.50
N MET A 70 16.44 4.47 -3.67
CA MET A 70 15.07 4.07 -4.03
C MET A 70 14.93 2.61 -4.50
N ALA A 71 15.74 1.69 -3.97
CA ALA A 71 15.50 0.27 -4.17
C ALA A 71 14.08 -0.11 -3.69
N ARG A 72 13.42 -0.95 -4.49
CA ARG A 72 12.06 -1.41 -4.21
C ARG A 72 12.07 -2.38 -3.02
N ILE A 73 11.11 -2.20 -2.12
CA ILE A 73 10.83 -3.05 -0.97
C ILE A 73 9.49 -3.76 -1.22
N ILE A 74 9.46 -5.07 -1.05
CA ILE A 74 8.23 -5.88 -1.14
C ILE A 74 8.16 -6.79 0.09
N PRO A 75 7.32 -6.49 1.11
CA PRO A 75 7.01 -7.44 2.17
C PRO A 75 6.11 -8.58 1.65
N TYR A 76 6.37 -9.78 2.15
CA TYR A 76 5.55 -10.97 1.94
C TYR A 76 5.26 -11.63 3.30
N THR A 77 4.02 -12.11 3.48
CA THR A 77 3.66 -13.01 4.59
C THR A 77 3.27 -14.38 4.05
N LYS A 78 3.45 -15.41 4.88
CA LYS A 78 2.99 -16.78 4.65
C LYS A 78 2.48 -17.34 5.97
N ARG A 79 1.24 -17.82 6.01
CA ARG A 79 0.69 -18.48 7.20
C ARG A 79 1.29 -19.88 7.36
N ILE A 80 1.76 -20.23 8.57
CA ILE A 80 2.43 -21.50 8.88
C ILE A 80 1.67 -22.38 9.88
N ASP A 81 0.60 -21.87 10.50
CA ASP A 81 -0.28 -22.61 11.42
C ASP A 81 -1.25 -23.62 10.74
N CYS A 82 -1.20 -23.75 9.41
CA CYS A 82 -2.17 -24.52 8.63
C CYS A 82 -1.50 -25.58 7.75
N GLU A 83 -2.24 -26.66 7.45
CA GLU A 83 -1.80 -27.76 6.57
C GLU A 83 -2.76 -27.91 5.37
N PRO A 84 -2.28 -27.80 4.12
CA PRO A 84 -0.92 -27.38 3.73
C PRO A 84 -0.62 -25.95 4.21
N GLU A 85 0.68 -25.64 4.38
CA GLU A 85 1.15 -24.27 4.64
C GLU A 85 0.56 -23.28 3.62
N GLY A 86 0.39 -22.04 4.05
CA GLY A 86 -0.06 -20.96 3.18
C GLY A 86 0.91 -20.70 2.02
N GLU A 87 0.43 -20.04 0.98
CA GLU A 87 1.28 -19.50 -0.06
C GLU A 87 1.88 -18.15 0.38
N TRP A 88 3.08 -17.82 -0.10
CA TRP A 88 3.64 -16.47 0.03
C TRP A 88 2.75 -15.43 -0.66
N LYS A 89 2.20 -14.50 0.12
CA LYS A 89 1.37 -13.39 -0.36
C LYS A 89 2.13 -12.08 -0.21
N GLN A 90 2.29 -11.34 -1.30
CA GLN A 90 2.82 -9.98 -1.33
C GLN A 90 1.87 -9.00 -0.61
N ARG A 91 2.42 -8.06 0.17
CA ARG A 91 1.65 -7.10 1.01
C ARG A 91 1.70 -5.65 0.56
N GLY A 92 2.73 -5.25 -0.20
CA GLY A 92 2.82 -3.89 -0.72
C GLY A 92 4.03 -3.71 -1.63
N VAL A 93 4.14 -2.52 -2.23
CA VAL A 93 5.33 -2.11 -3.00
C VAL A 93 5.76 -0.72 -2.55
N TYR A 94 6.89 -0.67 -1.85
CA TYR A 94 7.48 0.54 -1.31
C TYR A 94 8.86 0.79 -1.94
N PHE A 95 9.42 1.96 -1.69
CA PHE A 95 10.74 2.38 -2.17
C PHE A 95 11.52 2.98 -1.01
N ILE A 96 12.78 2.58 -0.81
CA ILE A 96 13.61 3.15 0.27
C ILE A 96 13.77 4.65 0.07
N ASP A 97 13.37 5.43 1.08
CA ASP A 97 13.64 6.85 1.16
C ASP A 97 14.86 7.12 2.07
N THR A 98 14.75 6.72 3.33
CA THR A 98 15.74 6.99 4.38
C THR A 98 16.41 5.70 4.87
N ARG A 99 17.67 5.81 5.30
CA ARG A 99 18.49 4.71 5.83
C ARG A 99 19.31 5.21 7.00
N GLU A 100 19.24 4.51 8.12
CA GLU A 100 20.03 4.81 9.30
C GLU A 100 20.69 3.52 9.80
N THR A 101 21.92 3.62 10.30
CA THR A 101 22.65 2.46 10.85
C THR A 101 23.05 2.76 12.28
N GLU A 102 22.72 1.84 13.17
CA GLU A 102 22.94 1.93 14.60
C GLU A 102 23.80 0.75 15.08
N ILE A 103 24.37 0.87 16.27
CA ILE A 103 25.02 -0.24 16.97
C ILE A 103 24.31 -0.35 18.32
N ASP A 104 23.49 -1.39 18.49
CA ASP A 104 22.85 -1.72 19.77
C ASP A 104 23.28 -3.13 20.22
N GLY A 105 23.50 -3.31 21.52
CA GLY A 105 23.98 -4.58 22.11
C GLY A 105 25.36 -5.09 21.66
N GLY A 106 25.95 -4.51 20.60
CA GLY A 106 27.10 -5.04 19.87
C GLY A 106 26.77 -5.54 18.45
N ASP A 107 25.49 -5.51 18.06
CA ASP A 107 25.01 -5.85 16.73
C ASP A 107 24.90 -4.57 15.85
N ASP A 108 25.33 -4.69 14.59
CA ASP A 108 25.18 -3.63 13.58
C ASP A 108 23.73 -3.69 13.04
N LEU A 109 22.90 -2.70 13.35
CA LEU A 109 21.51 -2.60 12.89
C LEU A 109 21.37 -1.67 11.68
N LEU A 110 20.35 -1.94 10.86
CA LEU A 110 19.92 -1.12 9.73
C LEU A 110 18.42 -0.82 9.84
N HIS A 111 18.12 0.47 9.99
CA HIS A 111 16.77 1.02 9.95
C HIS A 111 16.48 1.53 8.53
N LEU A 112 15.33 1.15 7.97
CA LEU A 112 14.86 1.58 6.65
C LEU A 112 13.44 2.13 6.75
N THR A 113 13.26 3.40 6.37
CA THR A 113 11.94 3.98 6.10
C THR A 113 11.73 4.07 4.58
N GLY A 114 10.57 3.63 4.12
CA GLY A 114 10.17 3.68 2.72
C GLY A 114 8.72 4.11 2.53
N TYR A 115 8.42 4.59 1.33
CA TYR A 115 7.07 5.02 0.95
C TYR A 115 6.58 4.27 -0.29
N ASP A 116 5.27 4.14 -0.42
CA ASP A 116 4.63 3.50 -1.56
C ASP A 116 4.73 4.34 -2.86
N GLY A 117 4.06 3.87 -3.92
CA GLY A 117 3.97 4.60 -5.18
C GLY A 117 3.32 5.99 -5.09
N MET A 118 2.41 6.24 -4.14
CA MET A 118 1.62 7.47 -4.04
C MET A 118 2.50 8.70 -3.82
N LEU A 119 3.62 8.57 -3.09
CA LEU A 119 4.56 9.68 -2.88
C LEU A 119 5.00 10.31 -4.23
N LYS A 120 5.15 9.50 -5.28
CA LYS A 120 5.54 9.94 -6.63
C LYS A 120 4.48 10.84 -7.29
N THR A 121 3.21 10.77 -6.88
CA THR A 121 2.12 11.64 -7.35
C THR A 121 2.16 13.04 -6.74
N SER A 122 2.96 13.26 -5.67
CA SER A 122 3.01 14.53 -4.93
C SER A 122 3.86 15.63 -5.59
N LYS A 123 4.50 15.35 -6.74
CA LYS A 123 5.20 16.38 -7.52
C LYS A 123 4.21 17.24 -8.33
N ASP A 124 4.60 18.46 -8.64
CA ASP A 124 3.94 19.28 -9.64
C ASP A 124 4.17 18.67 -11.03
N TYR A 125 3.09 18.55 -11.81
CA TYR A 125 3.11 18.04 -13.18
C TYR A 125 2.95 19.13 -14.24
N GLY A 126 2.61 20.36 -13.84
CA GLY A 126 2.34 21.47 -14.75
C GLY A 126 1.24 21.12 -15.76
N ASP A 127 1.61 21.01 -17.03
CA ASP A 127 0.69 20.55 -18.08
C ASP A 127 0.86 19.05 -18.35
N LEU A 128 -0.21 18.27 -18.10
CA LEU A 128 -0.26 16.84 -18.38
C LEU A 128 -0.15 16.50 -19.89
N GLY A 129 -0.25 17.50 -20.79
CA GLY A 129 -0.19 17.32 -22.23
C GLY A 129 -1.51 16.84 -22.84
N LEU A 130 -2.62 17.14 -22.18
CA LEU A 130 -3.97 16.69 -22.55
C LEU A 130 -4.80 17.83 -23.15
N THR A 131 -5.69 17.49 -24.08
CA THR A 131 -6.72 18.43 -24.56
C THR A 131 -7.91 18.38 -23.61
N TYR A 132 -8.29 19.52 -23.05
CA TYR A 132 -9.37 19.64 -22.07
C TYR A 132 -10.68 20.15 -22.70
N PRO A 133 -11.86 19.75 -22.17
CA PRO A 133 -12.07 18.82 -21.06
C PRO A 133 -11.65 17.38 -21.43
N ALA A 134 -10.96 16.72 -20.52
CA ALA A 134 -10.35 15.41 -20.74
C ALA A 134 -11.10 14.34 -19.95
N LYS A 135 -11.24 13.12 -20.49
CA LYS A 135 -11.83 11.97 -19.77
C LYS A 135 -11.11 11.75 -18.44
N THR A 136 -11.86 11.47 -17.38
CA THR A 136 -11.30 11.21 -16.03
C THR A 136 -10.22 10.14 -16.06
N LEU A 137 -10.51 8.97 -16.64
CA LEU A 137 -9.54 7.88 -16.80
C LEU A 137 -8.26 8.32 -17.54
N THR A 138 -8.37 9.13 -18.59
CA THR A 138 -7.20 9.63 -19.33
C THR A 138 -6.31 10.51 -18.46
N VAL A 139 -6.88 11.32 -17.57
CA VAL A 139 -6.10 12.13 -16.62
C VAL A 139 -5.41 11.26 -15.57
N VAL A 140 -6.14 10.33 -14.95
CA VAL A 140 -5.61 9.42 -13.92
C VAL A 140 -4.48 8.55 -14.50
N ASN A 141 -4.69 7.96 -15.67
CA ASN A 141 -3.65 7.20 -16.38
C ASN A 141 -2.43 8.07 -16.70
N ARG A 142 -2.60 9.34 -17.07
CA ARG A 142 -1.48 10.24 -17.37
C ARG A 142 -0.68 10.62 -16.12
N ILE A 143 -1.35 10.80 -14.98
CA ILE A 143 -0.67 11.02 -13.69
C ILE A 143 0.11 9.76 -13.29
N ALA A 144 -0.49 8.57 -13.42
CA ALA A 144 0.15 7.30 -13.13
C ALA A 144 1.39 7.07 -14.02
N GLU A 145 1.26 7.25 -15.34
CA GLU A 145 2.37 7.15 -16.31
C GLU A 145 3.54 8.07 -15.94
N LEU A 146 3.26 9.35 -15.69
CA LEU A 146 4.28 10.34 -15.31
C LEU A 146 4.84 10.11 -13.88
N SER A 147 4.17 9.31 -13.06
CA SER A 147 4.64 8.81 -11.75
C SER A 147 5.47 7.53 -11.86
N GLY A 148 5.46 6.84 -13.01
CA GLY A 148 6.00 5.48 -13.16
C GLY A 148 5.17 4.44 -12.40
N LEU A 149 3.84 4.56 -12.46
CA LEU A 149 2.84 3.70 -11.84
C LEU A 149 1.86 3.16 -12.90
N GLU A 150 1.17 2.07 -12.57
CA GLU A 150 0.00 1.57 -13.33
C GLU A 150 -1.28 1.85 -12.55
N VAL A 151 -2.42 1.89 -13.23
CA VAL A 151 -3.75 1.97 -12.59
C VAL A 151 -4.35 0.56 -12.49
N GLU A 152 -4.96 0.25 -11.36
CA GLU A 152 -5.61 -1.03 -11.07
C GLU A 152 -6.84 -1.25 -12.00
N GLU A 153 -7.20 -2.51 -12.32
CA GLU A 153 -8.13 -2.82 -13.41
C GLU A 153 -9.58 -2.41 -13.12
N GLU A 154 -10.09 -2.67 -11.91
CA GLU A 154 -11.42 -2.22 -11.49
C GLU A 154 -11.49 -0.70 -11.37
N THR A 155 -10.40 -0.07 -10.94
CA THR A 155 -10.23 1.38 -10.97
C THR A 155 -10.31 1.94 -12.39
N GLN A 156 -9.71 1.28 -13.39
CA GLN A 156 -9.86 1.68 -14.79
C GLN A 156 -11.30 1.55 -15.28
N LYS A 157 -12.00 0.44 -14.93
CA LYS A 157 -13.40 0.21 -15.28
C LYS A 157 -14.33 1.27 -14.65
N ALA A 158 -14.11 1.61 -13.38
CA ALA A 158 -14.89 2.61 -12.66
C ALA A 158 -14.76 4.03 -13.26
N LEU A 159 -13.61 4.35 -13.87
CA LEU A 159 -13.31 5.67 -14.43
C LEU A 159 -13.58 5.80 -15.95
N ASP A 160 -13.94 4.73 -16.66
CA ASP A 160 -14.37 4.78 -18.08
C ASP A 160 -15.89 4.96 -18.25
N ASP A 161 -16.50 5.77 -17.39
CA ASP A 161 -17.91 6.16 -17.41
C ASP A 161 -18.22 7.31 -18.40
N GLY A 162 -17.19 7.85 -19.04
CA GLY A 162 -17.29 8.99 -19.96
C GLY A 162 -17.30 10.37 -19.29
N GLN A 163 -17.15 10.45 -17.96
CA GLN A 163 -16.99 11.74 -17.28
C GLN A 163 -15.71 12.44 -17.73
N THR A 164 -15.73 13.78 -17.68
CA THR A 164 -14.59 14.61 -18.07
C THR A 164 -14.31 15.66 -17.01
N ILE A 165 -13.04 15.93 -16.76
CA ILE A 165 -12.62 17.03 -15.90
C ILE A 165 -12.15 18.24 -16.74
N PRO A 166 -12.36 19.49 -16.24
CA PRO A 166 -11.73 20.67 -16.81
C PRO A 166 -10.21 20.63 -16.61
N LYS A 167 -9.47 21.58 -17.21
CA LYS A 167 -8.03 21.69 -16.99
C LYS A 167 -7.76 22.00 -15.51
N PRO A 168 -7.01 21.15 -14.78
CA PRO A 168 -6.48 21.52 -13.48
C PRO A 168 -5.35 22.54 -13.69
N GLU A 169 -5.43 23.69 -13.04
CA GLU A 169 -4.37 24.70 -13.04
C GLU A 169 -3.71 24.72 -11.66
N TYR A 170 -2.38 24.63 -11.61
CA TYR A 170 -1.57 24.72 -10.38
C TYR A 170 -1.82 23.65 -9.32
N TYR A 171 -2.15 22.41 -9.74
CA TYR A 171 -2.33 21.26 -8.84
C TYR A 171 -1.28 20.17 -9.07
N THR A 172 -0.80 19.58 -7.99
CA THR A 172 -0.04 18.33 -7.99
C THR A 172 -0.90 17.16 -8.49
N GLY A 173 -0.25 16.08 -8.93
CA GLY A 173 -0.96 14.86 -9.33
C GLY A 173 -1.83 14.32 -8.19
N ARG A 174 -1.33 14.41 -6.96
CA ARG A 174 -2.03 14.01 -5.73
C ARG A 174 -3.31 14.81 -5.48
N GLU A 175 -3.30 16.13 -5.70
CA GLU A 175 -4.51 16.95 -5.57
C GLU A 175 -5.54 16.66 -6.68
N ILE A 176 -5.08 16.44 -7.92
CA ILE A 176 -5.96 16.04 -9.03
C ILE A 176 -6.60 14.68 -8.74
N LEU A 177 -5.83 13.72 -8.22
CA LEU A 177 -6.35 12.43 -7.75
C LEU A 177 -7.36 12.62 -6.61
N GLY A 178 -7.12 13.52 -5.66
CA GLY A 178 -8.08 13.87 -4.60
C GLY A 178 -9.42 14.40 -5.14
N PHE A 179 -9.38 15.31 -6.13
CA PHE A 179 -10.61 15.78 -6.78
C PHE A 179 -11.36 14.68 -7.53
N VAL A 180 -10.64 13.80 -8.25
CA VAL A 180 -11.25 12.64 -8.90
C VAL A 180 -11.84 11.71 -7.86
N ALA A 181 -11.11 11.35 -6.80
CA ALA A 181 -11.62 10.55 -5.70
C ALA A 181 -12.93 11.14 -5.11
N ALA A 182 -13.00 12.46 -4.94
CA ALA A 182 -14.22 13.12 -4.47
C ALA A 182 -15.41 13.00 -5.45
N MET A 183 -15.16 13.09 -6.77
CA MET A 183 -16.20 12.88 -7.79
C MET A 183 -16.83 11.48 -7.73
N TYR A 184 -16.04 10.46 -7.38
CA TYR A 184 -16.48 9.06 -7.31
C TYR A 184 -16.80 8.61 -5.86
N ALA A 185 -16.98 9.56 -4.94
CA ALA A 185 -17.28 9.29 -3.52
C ALA A 185 -16.30 8.28 -2.88
N GLY A 186 -15.01 8.42 -3.21
CA GLY A 186 -13.94 7.50 -2.84
C GLY A 186 -12.65 8.19 -2.43
N SER A 187 -11.58 7.41 -2.35
CA SER A 187 -10.20 7.82 -2.06
C SER A 187 -9.20 6.92 -2.77
N PHE A 188 -8.07 7.48 -3.18
CA PHE A 188 -7.01 6.71 -3.84
C PHE A 188 -5.97 6.18 -2.85
N MET A 189 -5.45 4.99 -3.11
CA MET A 189 -4.29 4.40 -2.44
C MET A 189 -3.46 3.56 -3.43
N MET A 190 -2.35 3.00 -2.98
CA MET A 190 -1.66 1.93 -3.72
C MET A 190 -2.22 0.56 -3.31
N ASP A 191 -2.44 -0.33 -4.27
CA ASP A 191 -2.71 -1.74 -3.98
C ASP A 191 -1.45 -2.50 -3.56
N ARG A 192 -1.64 -3.73 -3.06
CA ARG A 192 -0.55 -4.66 -2.69
C ARG A 192 0.49 -4.91 -3.79
N PHE A 193 0.12 -4.72 -5.06
CA PHE A 193 0.97 -4.93 -6.25
C PHE A 193 1.67 -3.65 -6.72
N GLY A 194 1.42 -2.50 -6.09
CA GLY A 194 1.99 -1.21 -6.48
C GLY A 194 1.24 -0.52 -7.61
N LYS A 195 -0.05 -0.80 -7.80
CA LYS A 195 -0.95 -0.11 -8.73
C LYS A 195 -1.81 0.91 -8.01
N LEU A 196 -2.12 2.02 -8.68
CA LEU A 196 -3.00 3.06 -8.18
C LEU A 196 -4.44 2.56 -8.18
N LYS A 197 -5.06 2.47 -7.00
CA LYS A 197 -6.40 1.95 -6.77
C LYS A 197 -7.32 3.03 -6.21
N LEU A 198 -8.51 3.17 -6.78
CA LEU A 198 -9.62 3.92 -6.20
C LEU A 198 -10.44 2.98 -5.31
N ILE A 199 -10.71 3.41 -4.07
CA ILE A 199 -11.69 2.75 -3.18
C ILE A 199 -12.84 3.71 -2.98
N ASN A 200 -14.02 3.35 -3.47
CA ASN A 200 -15.24 4.14 -3.33
C ASN A 200 -16.08 3.66 -2.12
N MET A 201 -16.97 4.51 -1.62
CA MET A 201 -17.87 4.14 -0.50
C MET A 201 -18.87 3.04 -0.85
N ALA A 202 -19.26 2.87 -2.12
CA ALA A 202 -20.18 1.81 -2.50
C ALA A 202 -19.52 0.44 -2.32
N ASP A 203 -18.27 0.25 -2.77
CA ASP A 203 -17.50 -0.96 -2.51
C ASP A 203 -17.29 -1.25 -1.01
N MET A 204 -17.20 -0.19 -0.18
CA MET A 204 -17.13 -0.31 1.28
C MET A 204 -18.48 -0.67 1.93
N LEU A 205 -19.55 -0.82 1.15
CA LEU A 205 -20.92 -1.05 1.62
C LEU A 205 -21.69 -2.13 0.84
N SER A 206 -21.23 -2.54 -0.36
CA SER A 206 -22.02 -3.32 -1.31
C SER A 206 -21.92 -4.84 -1.17
N ASP A 207 -20.84 -5.33 -0.54
CA ASP A 207 -20.60 -6.76 -0.40
C ASP A 207 -20.14 -7.03 1.04
N GLU A 208 -20.97 -7.65 1.89
CA GLU A 208 -20.50 -8.13 3.20
C GLU A 208 -19.27 -9.02 3.03
N ASN A 209 -19.19 -9.81 1.95
CA ASN A 209 -18.01 -10.62 1.61
C ASN A 209 -16.80 -9.84 1.09
N ASP A 210 -16.93 -8.64 0.49
CA ASP A 210 -15.81 -7.83 -0.04
C ASP A 210 -15.39 -6.71 0.91
N ILE A 211 -16.31 -6.21 1.75
CA ILE A 211 -15.97 -5.45 2.96
C ILE A 211 -15.18 -6.37 3.88
N THR A 212 -15.65 -7.60 4.08
CA THR A 212 -14.83 -8.66 4.68
C THR A 212 -13.56 -8.85 3.83
N GLN A 213 -13.54 -9.27 2.56
CA GLN A 213 -12.28 -9.44 1.77
C GLN A 213 -11.35 -8.20 1.66
N ARG A 214 -11.79 -6.97 1.97
CA ARG A 214 -10.95 -5.76 2.04
C ARG A 214 -10.46 -5.46 3.45
N LEU A 215 -11.32 -5.60 4.46
CA LEU A 215 -10.93 -5.77 5.86
C LEU A 215 -10.23 -7.12 6.10
N LEU A 216 -10.04 -7.98 5.10
CA LEU A 216 -9.40 -9.29 5.23
C LEU A 216 -8.16 -9.40 4.31
N ALA A 217 -8.15 -8.77 3.13
CA ALA A 217 -6.91 -8.55 2.37
C ALA A 217 -5.94 -7.61 3.11
N ASN A 218 -6.47 -6.71 3.95
CA ASN A 218 -5.75 -5.84 4.87
C ASN A 218 -6.08 -6.07 6.37
N GLN A 219 -6.92 -7.05 6.77
CA GLN A 219 -7.00 -7.52 8.17
C GLN A 219 -7.19 -9.06 8.41
N SER A 220 -6.90 -9.97 7.46
CA SER A 220 -7.02 -11.44 7.67
C SER A 220 -5.88 -12.33 7.21
N ASP A 221 -4.82 -11.75 6.66
CA ASP A 221 -3.57 -12.48 6.47
C ASP A 221 -2.47 -11.91 7.42
N GLN A 222 -2.91 -11.56 8.64
CA GLN A 222 -2.21 -10.76 9.66
C GLN A 222 -1.11 -11.49 10.42
N PRO A 223 0.06 -10.89 10.59
CA PRO A 223 0.83 -10.92 11.84
C PRO A 223 0.50 -9.68 12.69
N ILE A 224 0.46 -9.81 14.01
CA ILE A 224 0.26 -8.71 14.98
C ILE A 224 1.29 -8.83 16.13
N GLU A 225 1.76 -7.68 16.64
CA GLU A 225 2.76 -7.52 17.71
C GLU A 225 2.21 -7.83 19.11
N ILE A 226 3.07 -8.29 20.04
CA ILE A 226 3.39 -7.61 21.33
C ILE A 226 4.76 -8.12 21.89
N GLY A 227 5.70 -7.21 22.20
CA GLY A 227 6.88 -7.43 23.07
C GLY A 227 8.11 -8.11 22.42
N GLY A 228 8.40 -7.85 21.14
CA GLY A 228 9.07 -8.78 20.21
C GLY A 228 9.79 -8.14 19.00
N GLU A 229 9.15 -7.72 17.90
CA GLU A 229 7.72 -7.80 17.54
C GLU A 229 7.47 -7.53 16.01
N PHE A 230 6.32 -7.98 15.45
CA PHE A 230 5.92 -7.81 14.02
C PHE A 230 4.42 -7.47 13.78
N ILE A 231 4.04 -6.44 12.98
CA ILE A 231 2.69 -6.29 12.35
C ILE A 231 2.81 -6.20 10.84
N VAL A 232 1.94 -6.91 10.09
CA VAL A 232 1.71 -6.60 8.68
C VAL A 232 0.21 -6.52 8.39
N VAL A 233 -0.22 -5.42 7.77
CA VAL A 233 -1.59 -5.19 7.26
C VAL A 233 -1.93 -6.16 6.13
#